data_AF-A7GWS4-F1
#
_entry.id   AF-A7GWS4-F1
#
_cell.length_a   1.000
_cell.length_b   1.000
_cell.length_c   1.000
_cell.angle_alpha   90.00
_cell.angle_beta   90.00
_cell.angle_gamma   90.00
#
_symmetry.space_group_name_H-M   'P 1'
#
loop_
_entity.id
_entity.type
_entity.pdbx_description
1 polymer ?
#
loop_
_entity_poly.entity_id
_entity_poly.type
_entity_poly.pdbx_seq_one_letter_code
_entity_poly.pdbx_strand_id
1 'polypeptide(L)' 'MAIGVNQLLIILVIIVLLFGAKKIPELAKGLGKGIKSFKAEMEDDKPIEKVEKKGDDVVDAKVEETTKNA' A
#
# COMPACT_ATOMS: atom_id res chain seq x y z
N MET A 1 21.73 -14.54 -21.90
CA MET A 1 21.89 -14.39 -20.43
C MET A 1 20.65 -13.67 -19.93
N ALA A 2 19.69 -14.38 -19.34
CA ALA A 2 18.42 -13.78 -18.91
C ALA A 2 18.63 -13.00 -17.61
N ILE A 3 18.16 -11.76 -17.56
CA ILE A 3 18.08 -11.02 -16.29
C ILE A 3 17.01 -11.70 -15.46
N GLY A 4 17.44 -12.41 -14.42
CA GLY A 4 16.55 -13.11 -13.50
C GLY A 4 16.04 -12.19 -12.40
N VAL A 5 15.06 -12.70 -11.65
CA VAL A 5 14.52 -12.05 -10.45
C VAL A 5 15.64 -11.70 -9.45
N ASN A 6 16.69 -12.51 -9.38
CA ASN A 6 17.84 -12.30 -8.49
C ASN A 6 18.59 -10.99 -8.79
N GLN A 7 18.84 -10.66 -10.05
CA GLN A 7 19.53 -9.42 -10.43
C GLN A 7 18.65 -8.19 -10.14
N LEU A 8 17.34 -8.28 -10.41
CA LEU A 8 16.40 -7.22 -10.08
C LEU A 8 16.38 -6.95 -8.56
N LEU A 9 16.37 -8.01 -7.74
CA LEU A 9 16.43 -7.88 -6.28
C LEU A 9 17.70 -7.17 -5.80
N ILE A 10 18.88 -7.48 -6.36
CA ILE A 10 20.13 -6.79 -6.00
C ILE A 10 20.05 -5.29 -6.34
N ILE A 11 19.56 -4.95 -7.52
CA ILE A 11 19.38 -3.56 -7.94
C ILE A 11 18.38 -2.84 -7.01
N LEU A 12 17.27 -3.49 -6.69
CA LEU A 12 16.27 -2.96 -5.77
C LEU A 12 16.87 -2.68 -4.38
N VAL A 13 17.69 -3.59 -3.85
CA VAL A 13 18.40 -3.40 -2.58
C VAL A 13 19.33 -2.19 -2.63
N ILE A 14 20.10 -2.03 -3.71
CA ILE A 14 20.99 -0.85 -3.88
C ILE A 14 20.17 0.44 -3.91
N ILE A 15 19.06 0.48 -4.66
CA ILE A 15 18.15 1.64 -4.69
C ILE A 15 17.60 1.94 -3.30
N VAL A 16 17.16 0.91 -2.56
CA VAL A 16 16.65 1.06 -1.20
C VAL A 16 17.72 1.57 -0.23
N LEU A 17 18.99 1.20 -0.41
CA LEU A 17 20.10 1.73 0.40
C LEU A 17 20.41 3.20 0.06
N LEU A 18 20.42 3.56 -1.23
CA LEU A 18 20.72 4.93 -1.67
C LEU A 18 19.61 5.92 -1.31
N PHE A 19 18.35 5.56 -1.56
CA PHE A 19 17.20 6.40 -1.24
C PHE A 19 16.76 6.24 0.22
N GLY A 20 17.08 5.12 0.87
CA GLY A 20 16.56 4.73 2.17
C GLY A 20 15.16 4.10 2.07
N ALA A 21 14.91 3.06 2.87
CA ALA A 21 13.62 2.36 2.91
C ALA A 21 12.41 3.27 3.23
N LYS A 22 12.64 4.39 3.94
CA LYS A 22 11.60 5.37 4.29
C LYS A 22 11.14 6.22 3.09
N LYS A 23 11.97 6.40 2.06
CA LYS A 23 11.61 7.22 0.88
C LYS A 23 10.62 6.53 -0.04
N ILE A 24 10.64 5.19 -0.13
CA ILE A 24 9.69 4.45 -0.96
C ILE A 24 8.22 4.67 -0.50
N PRO A 25 7.86 4.51 0.80
CA PRO A 25 6.52 4.84 1.29
C PRO A 25 6.15 6.32 1.16
N GLU A 26 7.11 7.23 1.34
CA GLU A 26 6.87 8.68 1.23
C GLU A 26 6.49 9.05 -0.20
N LEU A 27 7.24 8.56 -1.19
CA LEU A 27 6.96 8.71 -2.62
C LEU A 27 5.65 8.01 -3.01
N ALA A 28 5.44 6.77 -2.55
CA ALA A 28 4.22 6.02 -2.82
C ALA A 28 2.97 6.71 -2.25
N LYS A 29 3.05 7.30 -1.05
CA LYS A 29 1.95 8.12 -0.48
C LYS A 29 1.68 9.36 -1.32
N GLY A 30 2.71 10.06 -1.79
CA GLY A 30 2.57 11.23 -2.65
C GLY A 30 1.92 10.89 -4.00
N LEU A 31 2.51 9.91 -4.70
CA LEU A 31 2.00 9.40 -5.99
C LEU A 31 0.59 8.82 -5.84
N GLY A 32 0.35 8.03 -4.79
CA GLY A 32 -0.94 7.40 -4.51
C GLY A 32 -2.06 8.41 -4.26
N LYS A 33 -1.79 9.51 -3.55
CA LYS A 33 -2.76 10.61 -3.41
C LYS A 33 -3.06 11.27 -4.75
N GLY A 34 -2.04 11.58 -5.55
CA GLY A 34 -2.20 12.18 -6.87
C GLY A 34 -3.04 11.30 -7.81
N ILE A 35 -2.74 10.00 -7.88
CA ILE A 35 -3.51 9.03 -8.67
C ILE A 35 -4.94 8.90 -8.12
N LYS A 36 -5.14 8.89 -6.79
CA LYS A 36 -6.48 8.82 -6.19
C LYS A 36 -7.33 10.05 -6.51
N SER A 37 -6.76 11.25 -6.41
CA SER A 37 -7.43 12.51 -6.77
C SER A 37 -7.74 12.56 -8.26
N PHE A 38 -6.81 12.14 -9.12
CA PHE A 38 -7.03 12.04 -10.57
C PHE A 38 -8.15 11.05 -10.90
N LYS A 39 -8.19 9.90 -10.21
CA LYS A 39 -9.24 8.90 -10.38
C LYS A 39 -10.60 9.40 -9.91
N ALA A 40 -10.65 10.11 -8.78
CA ALA A 40 -11.89 10.71 -8.27
C ALA A 40 -12.49 11.72 -9.26
N GLU A 41 -11.67 12.66 -9.76
CA GLU A 41 -12.11 13.65 -10.76
C GLU A 41 -12.59 13.00 -12.06
N MET A 42 -11.96 11.90 -12.48
CA MET A 42 -12.41 11.12 -13.64
C MET A 42 -13.68 10.30 -13.40
N GLU A 43 -13.97 9.95 -12.15
CA GLU A 43 -15.13 9.15 -11.75
C GLU A 43 -16.34 9.98 -11.36
N ASP A 44 -16.18 11.26 -11.02
CA ASP A 44 -17.25 12.19 -10.58
C ASP A 44 -18.36 12.45 -11.63
N ASP A 45 -18.21 11.93 -12.87
CA ASP A 45 -19.33 11.72 -13.81
C ASP A 45 -20.31 10.59 -13.38
N LYS A 46 -20.05 9.93 -12.23
CA LYS A 46 -20.92 8.97 -11.57
C LYS A 46 -20.98 9.29 -10.07
N PRO A 47 -22.15 9.35 -9.44
CA PRO A 47 -22.23 9.55 -7.99
C PRO A 47 -21.73 8.28 -7.29
N ILE A 48 -20.52 8.31 -6.72
CA ILE A 48 -19.99 7.20 -5.92
C ILE A 48 -19.67 7.71 -4.52
N GLU A 49 -20.42 7.17 -3.55
CA GLU A 49 -20.29 7.42 -2.11
C GLU A 49 -18.84 7.36 -1.63
N LYS A 50 -18.44 8.39 -0.87
CA LYS A 50 -17.19 8.42 -0.11
C LYS A 50 -17.12 7.23 0.84
N VAL A 51 -16.34 6.21 0.48
CA VAL A 51 -15.82 5.23 1.44
C VAL A 51 -14.61 5.87 2.14
N GLU A 52 -14.91 6.67 3.17
CA GLU A 52 -13.93 7.06 4.19
C GLU A 52 -13.56 5.82 5.01
N LYS A 53 -12.60 5.01 4.55
CA LYS A 53 -11.84 4.15 5.46
C LYS A 53 -10.82 4.99 6.20
N LYS A 54 -11.32 5.72 7.20
CA LYS A 54 -10.62 6.03 8.44
C LYS A 54 -10.41 4.69 9.14
N GLY A 55 -9.17 4.29 9.30
CA GLY A 55 -8.82 2.94 9.74
C GLY A 55 -7.32 2.78 9.91
N ASP A 56 -6.72 3.72 10.64
CA ASP A 56 -5.78 3.31 11.68
C ASP A 56 -6.50 2.21 12.52
N ASP A 57 -5.79 1.23 13.10
CA ASP A 57 -6.32 0.17 13.99
C ASP A 57 -6.61 -1.24 13.39
N VAL A 58 -5.83 -1.73 12.41
CA VAL A 58 -5.82 -3.17 12.02
C VAL A 58 -4.46 -3.83 12.27
N VAL A 59 -4.03 -3.92 13.54
CA VAL A 59 -3.06 -4.93 14.02
C VAL A 59 -3.42 -5.35 15.45
N ASP A 60 -4.64 -5.86 15.66
CA ASP A 60 -4.91 -6.76 16.78
C ASP A 60 -5.14 -8.15 16.21
N ALA A 61 -4.06 -8.91 16.13
CA ALA A 61 -4.10 -10.34 15.95
C ALA A 61 -4.76 -10.98 17.16
N LYS A 62 -6.09 -11.14 17.14
CA LYS A 62 -6.82 -12.01 18.07
C LYS A 62 -7.64 -13.05 17.30
N VAL A 63 -6.91 -13.97 16.68
CA VAL A 63 -7.38 -15.32 16.39
C VAL A 63 -6.91 -16.18 17.59
N GLU A 64 -7.71 -16.18 18.65
CA GLU A 64 -7.77 -17.25 19.66
C GLU A 64 -9.25 -17.67 19.65
N GLU A 65 -9.60 -18.67 18.86
CA GLU A 65 -9.75 -20.05 19.35
C GLU A 65 -10.74 -20.18 20.52
N THR A 66 -11.95 -20.63 20.17
CA THR A 66 -12.60 -21.79 20.81
C THR A 66 -13.46 -21.52 22.07
N THR A 67 -14.76 -21.87 21.95
CA THR A 67 -15.65 -22.38 23.02
C THR A 67 -15.96 -21.51 24.24
N LYS A 68 -16.98 -20.63 24.17
CA LYS A 68 -17.89 -20.30 25.30
C LYS A 68 -19.26 -19.83 24.76
N ASN A 69 -20.09 -20.77 24.31
CA ASN A 69 -21.54 -20.59 24.13
C ASN A 69 -22.18 -21.99 24.09
N ALA A 70 -22.21 -22.63 25.26
CA ALA A 70 -23.04 -23.75 25.63
C ALA A 70 -23.03 -23.83 27.17
#